data_AF-A0A8J2LI65-F1
#
_entry.id   AF-A0A8J2LI65-F1
#
_cell.length_a   1.000
_cell.length_b   1.000
_cell.length_c   1.000
_cell.angle_alpha   90.00
_cell.angle_beta   90.00
_cell.angle_gamma   90.00
#
_symmetry.space_group_name_H-M   'P 1'
#
loop_
_entity.id
_entity.type
_entity.pdbx_description
1 polymer ?
#
loop_
_entity_poly.entity_id
_entity_poly.type
_entity_poly.pdbx_seq_one_letter_code
_entity_poly.pdbx_strand_id
1 'polypeptide(L)'
;MDYFRIALAFDLRKKGSGRNSEKRRERSKVAARCRRSKESEIFSELAEFLPLPENTRNALDKASVMRLILSDLKLRHMMQR
;
A
#
# COMPACT_ATOMS: atom_id res chain seq x y z
N MET A 1 -21.68 16.60 -31.79
CA MET A 1 -22.74 15.82 -31.14
C MET A 1 -22.40 14.37 -31.47
N ASP A 2 -21.79 13.57 -30.60
CA ASP A 2 -22.59 12.57 -29.86
C ASP A 2 -21.89 11.99 -28.61
N TYR A 3 -20.64 12.35 -28.29
CA TYR A 3 -20.02 11.96 -27.01
C TYR A 3 -20.69 12.62 -25.80
N PHE A 4 -21.16 13.85 -25.96
CA PHE A 4 -21.86 14.59 -24.91
C PHE A 4 -23.19 13.93 -24.54
N ARG A 5 -23.89 13.34 -25.53
CA ARG A 5 -25.15 12.61 -25.32
C ARG A 5 -24.93 11.22 -24.74
N ILE A 6 -23.87 10.52 -25.16
CA ILE A 6 -23.49 9.21 -24.61
C ILE A 6 -23.03 9.35 -23.14
N ALA A 7 -22.24 10.38 -22.81
CA ALA A 7 -21.84 10.68 -21.44
C ALA A 7 -23.05 11.04 -20.56
N LEU A 8 -23.96 11.90 -21.03
CA LEU A 8 -25.21 12.22 -20.33
C LEU A 8 -26.11 10.99 -20.15
N ALA A 9 -26.20 10.10 -21.14
CA ALA A 9 -26.99 8.87 -21.06
C ALA A 9 -26.37 7.81 -20.13
N PHE A 10 -25.04 7.76 -20.00
CA PHE A 10 -24.34 6.93 -19.01
C PHE A 10 -24.56 7.47 -17.58
N ASP A 11 -24.52 8.79 -17.41
CA ASP A 11 -24.76 9.45 -16.12
C ASP A 11 -26.23 9.35 -15.65
N LEU A 12 -27.19 9.40 -16.57
CA LEU A 12 -28.62 9.29 -16.26
C LEU A 12 -29.07 7.86 -15.90
N ARG A 13 -28.34 6.82 -16.34
CA ARG A 13 -28.64 5.41 -15.99
C ARG A 13 -28.25 5.04 -14.55
N LYS A 14 -27.35 5.80 -13.93
CA LYS A 14 -26.75 5.47 -12.63
C LYS A 14 -27.51 6.04 -11.42
N LYS A 15 -28.70 6.62 -11.63
CA LYS A 15 -29.31 7.55 -10.66
C LYS A 15 -30.22 6.92 -9.58
N GLY A 16 -30.56 5.63 -9.65
CA GLY A 16 -31.44 4.98 -8.66
C GLY A 16 -30.73 4.20 -7.53
N SER A 17 -29.64 3.49 -7.83
CA SER A 17 -28.90 2.62 -6.88
C SER A 17 -27.37 2.83 -6.93
N GLY A 18 -26.89 3.63 -7.89
CA GLY A 18 -25.48 3.85 -8.20
C GLY A 18 -24.74 4.85 -7.29
N ARG A 19 -25.44 5.79 -6.64
CA ARG A 19 -24.81 6.79 -5.76
C ARG A 19 -24.30 6.19 -4.45
N ASN A 20 -24.99 5.19 -3.91
CA ASN A 20 -24.54 4.48 -2.70
C ASN A 20 -23.38 3.53 -3.04
N SER A 21 -23.49 2.77 -4.14
CA SER A 21 -22.41 1.88 -4.59
C SER A 21 -21.14 2.63 -4.99
N GLU A 22 -21.25 3.83 -5.58
CA GLU A 22 -20.11 4.69 -5.87
C GLU A 22 -19.44 5.24 -4.61
N LYS A 23 -20.21 5.73 -3.65
CA LYS A 23 -19.67 6.13 -2.33
C LYS A 23 -19.01 4.96 -1.62
N ARG A 24 -19.60 3.75 -1.67
CA ARG A 24 -19.01 2.52 -1.10
C ARG A 24 -17.70 2.14 -1.79
N ARG A 25 -17.68 2.22 -3.14
CA ARG A 25 -16.48 1.95 -3.94
C ARG A 25 -15.36 2.94 -3.61
N GLU A 26 -15.69 4.21 -3.46
CA GLU A 26 -14.70 5.24 -3.13
C GLU A 26 -14.14 5.06 -1.70
N ARG A 27 -14.99 4.75 -0.72
CA ARG A 27 -14.55 4.39 0.63
C ARG A 27 -13.63 3.16 0.63
N SER A 28 -13.96 2.12 -0.15
CA SER A 28 -13.12 0.93 -0.29
C SER A 28 -11.75 1.26 -0.89
N LYS A 29 -11.69 2.13 -1.92
CA LYS A 29 -10.42 2.61 -2.48
C LYS A 29 -9.58 3.37 -1.45
N VAL A 30 -10.20 4.29 -0.70
CA VAL A 30 -9.51 5.04 0.36
C VAL A 30 -8.98 4.09 1.43
N ALA A 31 -9.79 3.12 1.86
CA ALA A 31 -9.37 2.11 2.83
C ALA A 31 -8.21 1.24 2.29
N ALA A 32 -8.24 0.84 1.01
CA ALA A 32 -7.16 0.08 0.39
C ALA A 32 -5.87 0.91 0.28
N ARG A 33 -5.97 2.21 -0.06
CA ARG A 33 -4.84 3.14 -0.05
C ARG A 33 -4.25 3.27 1.36
N CYS A 34 -5.08 3.54 2.36
CA CYS A 34 -4.66 3.65 3.76
C CYS A 34 -3.89 2.39 4.22
N ARG A 35 -4.42 1.19 3.92
CA ARG A 35 -3.71 -0.06 4.23
C ARG A 35 -2.36 -0.17 3.55
N ARG A 36 -2.26 0.16 2.25
CA ARG A 36 -0.99 0.13 1.50
C ARG A 36 0.01 1.15 2.03
N SER A 37 -0.44 2.35 2.35
CA SER A 37 0.41 3.39 2.94
C SER A 37 0.93 2.97 4.30
N LYS A 38 0.06 2.42 5.17
CA LYS A 38 0.47 1.96 6.50
C LYS A 38 1.45 0.78 6.41
N GLU A 39 1.20 -0.15 5.49
CA GLU A 39 2.13 -1.26 5.23
C GLU A 39 3.51 -0.72 4.81
N SER A 40 3.57 0.23 3.87
CA SER A 40 4.85 0.81 3.45
C SER A 40 5.57 1.55 4.58
N GLU A 41 4.85 2.29 5.43
CA GLU A 41 5.42 2.94 6.61
C GLU A 41 6.05 1.91 7.57
N ILE A 42 5.34 0.82 7.86
CA ILE A 42 5.85 -0.27 8.70
C ILE A 42 7.12 -0.88 8.11
N PHE A 43 7.20 -1.07 6.79
CA PHE A 43 8.40 -1.60 6.14
C PHE A 43 9.59 -0.62 6.22
N SER A 44 9.33 0.69 6.11
CA SER A 44 10.36 1.71 6.27
C SER A 44 10.88 1.75 7.71
N GLU A 45 10.00 1.74 8.71
CA GLU A 45 10.35 1.63 10.13
C GLU A 45 11.12 0.34 10.40
N LEU A 46 10.69 -0.79 9.83
CA LEU A 46 11.36 -2.07 10.01
C LEU A 46 12.79 -2.05 9.45
N ALA A 47 13.02 -1.38 8.33
CA ALA A 47 14.35 -1.24 7.75
C ALA A 47 15.31 -0.43 8.64
N GLU A 48 14.81 0.42 9.56
CA GLU A 48 15.64 1.17 10.52
C GLU A 48 16.41 0.30 11.50
N PHE A 49 15.93 -0.92 11.77
CA PHE A 49 16.59 -1.87 12.65
C PHE A 49 17.80 -2.56 12.02
N LEU A 50 17.97 -2.46 10.70
CA LEU A 50 19.13 -2.99 10.00
C LEU A 50 20.34 -2.07 10.19
N PRO A 51 21.53 -2.62 10.47
CA PRO A 51 22.77 -1.85 10.59
C PRO A 51 23.31 -1.45 9.21
N LEU A 52 22.51 -0.73 8.42
CA LEU A 52 22.79 -0.31 7.05
C LEU A 52 22.59 1.21 6.93
N PRO A 53 23.36 1.89 6.05
CA PRO A 53 23.13 3.30 5.79
C PRO A 53 21.76 3.55 5.15
N GLU A 54 21.19 4.73 5.41
CA GLU A 54 19.84 5.11 4.98
C GLU A 54 19.64 4.96 3.46
N ASN A 55 20.62 5.38 2.65
CA ASN A 55 20.56 5.26 1.19
C ASN A 55 20.33 3.82 0.73
N THR A 56 21.03 2.86 1.36
CA THR A 56 20.89 1.45 1.03
C THR A 56 19.54 0.92 1.48
N ARG A 57 19.08 1.28 2.69
CA ARG A 57 17.77 0.89 3.20
C ARG A 57 16.63 1.36 2.30
N ASN A 58 16.67 2.61 1.84
CA ASN A 58 15.65 3.20 0.97
C ASN A 58 15.58 2.53 -0.41
N ALA A 59 16.66 1.88 -0.84
CA ALA A 59 16.71 1.11 -2.08
C ALA A 59 16.20 -0.33 -1.91
N LEU A 60 15.95 -0.81 -0.69
CA LEU A 60 15.48 -2.17 -0.45
C LEU A 60 14.00 -2.32 -0.82
N ASP A 61 13.69 -3.41 -1.51
CA ASP A 61 12.32 -3.87 -1.66
C ASP A 61 11.83 -4.59 -0.38
N LYS A 62 10.51 -4.69 -0.23
CA LYS A 62 9.87 -5.30 0.95
C LYS A 62 10.33 -6.73 1.25
N ALA A 63 10.57 -7.55 0.22
CA ALA A 63 11.00 -8.93 0.42
C ALA A 63 12.45 -9.00 0.89
N SER A 64 13.31 -8.11 0.40
CA SER A 64 14.69 -7.99 0.89
C SER A 64 14.74 -7.49 2.33
N VAL A 65 13.92 -6.51 2.72
CA VAL A 65 13.80 -6.07 4.14
C VAL A 65 13.45 -7.24 5.05
N MET A 66 12.43 -8.06 4.70
CA MET A 66 12.06 -9.24 5.50
C MET A 66 13.21 -10.25 5.63
N ARG A 67 13.88 -10.56 4.51
CA ARG A 67 14.98 -11.54 4.50
C ARG A 67 16.16 -11.08 5.36
N LEU A 68 16.51 -9.79 5.28
CA LEU A 68 17.62 -9.22 6.04
C LEU A 68 17.30 -9.19 7.53
N ILE A 69 16.12 -8.73 7.92
CA ILE A 69 15.70 -8.69 9.34
C ILE A 69 15.68 -10.08 9.96
N LEU A 70 15.10 -11.07 9.27
CA LEU A 70 15.07 -12.44 9.77
C LEU A 70 16.48 -13.02 9.92
N SER A 71 17.37 -12.74 8.97
CA SER A 71 18.76 -13.19 9.02
C SER A 71 19.50 -12.52 10.17
N ASP A 72 19.32 -11.22 10.34
CA ASP A 72 19.95 -10.43 11.38
C ASP A 72 19.48 -10.85 12.79
N LEU A 73 18.18 -11.09 13.01
CA LEU A 73 17.67 -11.63 14.28
C LEU A 73 18.27 -13.01 14.60
N LYS A 74 18.41 -13.89 13.60
CA LYS A 74 19.06 -15.20 13.77
C LYS A 74 20.53 -15.05 14.16
N LEU A 75 21.27 -14.15 13.49
CA LEU A 75 22.68 -13.89 13.80
C LEU A 75 22.84 -13.37 15.23
N ARG A 76 22.03 -12.38 15.64
CA ARG A 76 22.06 -11.85 17.01
C ARG A 76 21.80 -12.96 18.05
N HIS A 77 20.84 -13.84 17.79
CA HIS A 77 20.57 -14.98 18.67
C HIS A 77 21.75 -15.97 18.75
N MET A 78 22.43 -16.22 17.63
CA MET A 78 23.60 -17.10 17.60
C MET A 78 24.83 -16.49 18.28
N MET A 79 25.02 -15.18 18.18
CA MET A 79 26.15 -14.47 18.80
C MET A 79 25.96 -14.20 20.29
N GLN A 80 24.73 -14.32 20.81
CA GLN A 80 24.40 -14.19 22.24
C GLN A 80 24.47 -15.53 23.00
N ARG A 81 24.91 -16.61 22.35
CA ARG A 81 25.29 -17.88 22.99
C ARG A 81 26.80 -18.01 23.03
#